data_AF-A0A0E3QEL1-F1
#
_entry.id   AF-A0A0E3QEL1-F1
#
_cell.length_a   1.000
_cell.length_b   1.000
_cell.length_c   1.000
_cell.angle_alpha   90.00
_cell.angle_beta   90.00
_cell.angle_gamma   90.00
#
_symmetry.space_group_name_H-M   'P 1'
#
loop_
_entity.id
_entity.type
_entity.pdbx_description
1 polymer ?
#
loop_
_entity_poly.entity_id
_entity_poly.type
_entity_poly.pdbx_seq_one_letter_code
_entity_poly.pdbx_strand_id
1 'polypeptide(L)'
;MTENEMLEFILSSQAPTGAFPSIICSRTKRYTDWNGFTTAHVLRALRSVPESDILKNARHLALDFLKRCESPEKPGAFCFWPKGMQPGRIPELPPDADDTSIILIEMIRNQRIDKCTARMIAHSVLLPYRLIDVPTPSPPWVRPGAFLTWLRPGRFNIVDCCVNANVIALLSYLGLDDLEGFNETCEMIEDGIRWSKGLSFQTSTLTPFYPHRAEFVYAVDHAIECGAKQLEESFRLMRDFGWVQCNEDIENSEKKPICGNAYVGDVWYSQILDIARKFGNVPKNL
;
A
#
# COMPACT_ATOMS: atom_id res chain seq x y z
N MET A 1 0.17 -12.27 23.47
CA MET A 1 -0.25 -13.22 22.43
C MET A 1 0.95 -14.04 22.02
N THR A 2 0.84 -15.36 22.07
CA THR A 2 1.75 -16.33 21.44
C THR A 2 1.60 -16.29 19.92
N GLU A 3 2.48 -16.96 19.18
CA GLU A 3 2.38 -17.08 17.71
C GLU A 3 1.05 -17.71 17.26
N ASN A 4 0.63 -18.80 17.93
CA ASN A 4 -0.63 -19.47 17.62
C ASN A 4 -1.83 -18.58 17.92
N GLU A 5 -1.84 -17.88 19.06
CA GLU A 5 -2.89 -16.91 19.40
C GLU A 5 -2.97 -15.76 18.39
N MET A 6 -1.82 -15.27 17.89
CA MET A 6 -1.78 -14.25 16.85
C MET A 6 -2.41 -14.74 15.55
N LEU A 7 -2.01 -15.92 15.06
CA LEU A 7 -2.56 -16.47 13.82
C LEU A 7 -4.05 -16.76 13.95
N GLU A 8 -4.49 -17.37 15.05
CA GLU A 8 -5.90 -17.62 15.32
C GLU A 8 -6.72 -16.32 15.36
N PHE A 9 -6.21 -15.28 16.03
CA PHE A 9 -6.85 -13.97 16.06
C PHE A 9 -6.95 -13.34 14.67
N ILE A 10 -5.88 -13.44 13.86
CA ILE A 10 -5.88 -12.96 12.47
C ILE A 10 -6.97 -13.65 11.66
N LEU A 11 -6.97 -14.99 11.65
CA LEU A 11 -7.87 -15.77 10.81
C LEU A 11 -9.34 -15.65 11.27
N SER A 12 -9.61 -15.62 12.57
CA SER A 12 -10.97 -15.46 13.12
C SER A 12 -11.54 -14.04 12.93
N SER A 13 -10.69 -13.04 12.69
CA SER A 13 -11.12 -11.66 12.41
C SER A 13 -11.56 -11.43 10.96
N GLN A 14 -11.32 -12.38 10.06
CA GLN A 14 -11.72 -12.25 8.66
C GLN A 14 -13.25 -12.22 8.54
N ALA A 15 -13.78 -11.23 7.82
CA ALA A 15 -15.21 -11.13 7.61
C ALA A 15 -15.74 -12.21 6.65
N PRO A 16 -17.05 -12.54 6.68
CA PRO A 16 -17.66 -13.45 5.71
C PRO A 16 -17.48 -13.04 4.25
N THR A 17 -17.21 -11.74 4.00
CA THR A 17 -16.91 -11.20 2.68
C THR A 17 -15.50 -11.56 2.18
N GLY A 18 -14.63 -12.06 3.05
CA GLY A 18 -13.21 -12.35 2.81
C GLY A 18 -12.25 -11.23 3.22
N ALA A 19 -12.76 -10.03 3.52
CA ALA A 19 -11.91 -8.90 3.92
C ALA A 19 -11.38 -9.01 5.35
N PHE A 20 -10.19 -8.45 5.56
CA PHE A 20 -9.69 -8.19 6.90
C PHE A 20 -10.11 -6.79 7.39
N PRO A 21 -10.50 -6.64 8.67
CA PRO A 21 -11.08 -5.41 9.16
C PRO A 21 -10.05 -4.28 9.36
N SER A 22 -10.54 -3.07 9.18
CA SER A 22 -9.92 -1.83 9.65
C SER A 22 -10.96 -1.00 10.39
N ILE A 23 -10.52 0.04 11.10
CA ILE A 23 -11.36 1.02 11.78
C ILE A 23 -11.12 2.37 11.15
N ILE A 24 -12.20 3.04 10.75
CA ILE A 24 -12.12 4.43 10.31
C ILE A 24 -12.46 5.32 11.49
N CYS A 25 -11.53 6.22 11.81
CA CYS A 25 -11.74 7.31 12.74
C CYS A 25 -12.05 8.58 11.96
N SER A 26 -13.18 9.20 12.29
CA SER A 26 -13.68 10.40 11.63
C SER A 26 -14.26 11.35 12.64
N ARG A 27 -13.55 12.45 12.90
CA ARG A 27 -13.85 13.36 14.00
C ARG A 27 -13.96 12.58 15.31
N THR A 28 -15.17 12.39 15.83
CA THR A 28 -15.46 11.68 17.08
C THR A 28 -16.04 10.27 16.89
N LYS A 29 -16.24 9.83 15.64
CA LYS A 29 -16.87 8.53 15.35
C LYS A 29 -15.82 7.51 14.91
N ARG A 30 -16.00 6.28 15.38
CA ARG A 30 -15.27 5.08 14.97
C ARG A 30 -16.24 4.09 14.36
N TYR A 31 -15.86 3.47 13.25
CA TYR A 31 -16.67 2.43 12.62
C TYR A 31 -15.76 1.43 11.90
N THR A 32 -16.21 0.18 11.87
CA THR A 32 -15.52 -0.90 11.16
C THR A 32 -15.65 -0.72 9.66
N ASP A 33 -14.57 -1.02 8.95
CA ASP A 33 -14.47 -0.95 7.50
C ASP A 33 -13.74 -2.19 6.95
N TRP A 34 -14.09 -2.55 5.72
CA TRP A 34 -13.56 -3.70 5.00
C TRP A 34 -13.14 -3.26 3.61
N ASN A 35 -11.84 -3.05 3.41
CA ASN A 35 -11.25 -2.50 2.19
C ASN A 35 -10.17 -3.41 1.60
N GLY A 36 -9.87 -3.17 0.32
CA GLY A 36 -8.87 -3.88 -0.46
C GLY A 36 -7.46 -3.65 0.10
N PHE A 37 -7.14 -2.40 0.43
CA PHE A 37 -5.85 -2.00 1.00
C PHE A 37 -5.43 -2.85 2.20
N THR A 38 -6.26 -2.87 3.26
CA THR A 38 -5.97 -3.63 4.49
C THR A 38 -5.88 -5.11 4.20
N THR A 39 -6.78 -5.64 3.37
CA THR A 39 -6.82 -7.06 3.02
C THR A 39 -5.55 -7.48 2.28
N ALA A 40 -5.09 -6.70 1.29
CA ALA A 40 -3.86 -6.96 0.55
C ALA A 40 -2.63 -6.89 1.44
N HIS A 41 -2.56 -5.90 2.34
CA HIS A 41 -1.45 -5.77 3.28
C HIS A 41 -1.39 -6.90 4.32
N VAL A 42 -2.54 -7.42 4.77
CA VAL A 42 -2.57 -8.61 5.65
C VAL A 42 -2.04 -9.83 4.89
N LEU A 43 -2.46 -10.06 3.64
CA LEU A 43 -1.93 -11.15 2.82
C LEU A 43 -0.41 -11.04 2.63
N ARG A 44 0.08 -9.83 2.32
CA ARG A 44 1.50 -9.53 2.22
C ARG A 44 2.25 -9.86 3.51
N ALA A 45 1.70 -9.51 4.67
CA ALA A 45 2.33 -9.77 5.97
C ALA A 45 2.37 -11.28 6.28
N LEU A 46 1.40 -12.05 5.81
CA LEU A 46 1.33 -13.50 6.02
C LEU A 46 2.05 -14.33 4.93
N ARG A 47 2.80 -13.70 4.02
CA ARG A 47 3.38 -14.40 2.85
C ARG A 47 4.41 -15.48 3.19
N SER A 48 5.19 -15.28 4.26
CA SER A 48 6.23 -16.22 4.73
C SER A 48 5.70 -17.29 5.67
N VAL A 49 4.41 -17.25 5.99
CA VAL A 49 3.77 -18.20 6.90
C VAL A 49 3.56 -19.52 6.17
N PRO A 50 4.03 -20.67 6.71
CA PRO A 50 3.76 -21.98 6.14
C PRO A 50 2.26 -22.19 5.93
N GLU A 51 1.91 -22.73 4.77
CA GLU A 51 0.50 -22.91 4.41
C GLU A 51 -0.13 -24.04 5.24
N SER A 52 -1.26 -23.71 5.88
CA SER A 52 -2.20 -24.66 6.48
C SER A 52 -3.54 -24.59 5.76
N ASP A 53 -4.41 -25.60 5.88
CA ASP A 53 -5.72 -25.60 5.19
C ASP A 53 -6.57 -24.37 5.56
N ILE A 54 -6.53 -23.95 6.82
CA ILE A 54 -7.27 -22.77 7.31
C ILE A 54 -6.70 -21.49 6.70
N LEU A 55 -5.38 -21.35 6.67
CA LEU A 55 -4.73 -20.18 6.07
C LEU A 55 -4.97 -20.13 4.56
N LYS A 56 -4.93 -21.29 3.89
CA LYS A 56 -5.23 -21.43 2.46
C LYS A 56 -6.65 -20.99 2.14
N ASN A 57 -7.63 -21.43 2.94
CA ASN A 57 -9.02 -21.00 2.78
C ASN A 57 -9.18 -19.49 3.03
N ALA A 58 -8.59 -18.96 4.10
CA ALA A 58 -8.64 -17.53 4.39
C ALA A 58 -8.01 -16.68 3.27
N ARG A 59 -6.87 -17.12 2.74
CA ARG A 59 -6.19 -16.51 1.58
C ARG A 59 -7.07 -16.56 0.34
N HIS A 60 -7.75 -17.67 0.07
CA HIS A 60 -8.69 -17.78 -1.05
C HIS A 60 -9.83 -16.75 -0.95
N LEU A 61 -10.49 -16.67 0.21
CA LEU A 61 -11.57 -15.70 0.46
C LEU A 61 -11.09 -14.24 0.34
N ALA A 62 -9.90 -13.94 0.85
CA ALA A 62 -9.31 -12.62 0.74
C ALA A 62 -9.03 -12.25 -0.72
N LEU A 63 -8.47 -13.17 -1.52
CA LEU A 63 -8.24 -12.93 -2.95
C LEU A 63 -9.55 -12.77 -3.74
N ASP A 64 -10.61 -13.48 -3.37
CA ASP A 64 -11.95 -13.26 -3.94
C ASP A 64 -12.49 -11.87 -3.59
N PHE A 65 -12.28 -11.41 -2.36
CA PHE A 65 -12.59 -10.04 -1.95
C PHE A 65 -11.80 -9.02 -2.80
N LEU A 66 -10.48 -9.19 -2.90
CA LEU A 66 -9.61 -8.29 -3.67
C LEU A 66 -9.99 -8.25 -5.15
N LYS A 67 -10.38 -9.39 -5.75
CA LYS A 67 -10.85 -9.42 -7.13
C LYS A 67 -12.12 -8.57 -7.33
N ARG A 68 -13.00 -8.50 -6.33
CA ARG A 68 -14.19 -7.62 -6.37
C ARG A 68 -13.86 -6.14 -6.24
N CYS A 69 -12.65 -5.77 -5.80
CA CYS A 69 -12.15 -4.39 -5.81
C CYS A 69 -11.75 -3.90 -7.20
N GLU A 70 -11.72 -4.76 -8.22
CA GLU A 70 -11.44 -4.33 -9.59
C GLU A 70 -12.52 -3.34 -10.08
N SER A 71 -12.07 -2.24 -10.68
CA SER A 71 -12.94 -1.22 -11.24
C SER A 71 -13.71 -1.77 -12.44
N PRO A 72 -15.05 -1.75 -12.43
CA PRO A 72 -15.84 -2.18 -13.60
C PRO A 72 -15.65 -1.29 -14.83
N GLU A 73 -15.25 -0.04 -14.62
CA GLU A 73 -15.06 0.95 -15.69
C GLU A 73 -13.63 0.93 -16.25
N LYS A 74 -12.69 0.34 -15.51
CA LYS A 74 -11.28 0.25 -15.88
C LYS A 74 -10.71 -1.11 -15.48
N PRO A 75 -10.97 -2.17 -16.26
CA PRO A 75 -10.45 -3.52 -15.99
C PRO A 75 -8.93 -3.50 -15.76
N GLY A 76 -8.48 -4.27 -14.77
CA GLY A 76 -7.09 -4.30 -14.30
C GLY A 76 -6.73 -3.20 -13.29
N ALA A 77 -7.52 -2.13 -13.16
CA ALA A 77 -7.36 -1.13 -12.10
C ALA A 77 -8.17 -1.53 -10.87
N PHE A 78 -7.64 -1.30 -9.68
CA PHE A 78 -8.31 -1.63 -8.42
C PHE A 78 -8.64 -0.38 -7.62
N CYS A 79 -9.76 -0.45 -6.90
CA CYS A 79 -10.25 0.58 -5.99
C CYS A 79 -10.09 0.14 -4.53
N PHE A 80 -10.16 1.10 -3.62
CA PHE A 80 -10.09 0.86 -2.18
C PHE A 80 -11.21 -0.06 -1.66
N TRP A 81 -12.40 -0.04 -2.27
CA TRP A 81 -13.50 -0.97 -1.97
C TRP A 81 -14.03 -1.64 -3.23
N PRO A 82 -14.68 -2.82 -3.10
CA PRO A 82 -15.58 -3.31 -4.13
C PRO A 82 -16.70 -2.30 -4.42
N LYS A 83 -17.17 -2.26 -5.68
CA LYS A 83 -18.26 -1.37 -6.08
C LYS A 83 -19.48 -1.54 -5.17
N GLY A 84 -19.96 -0.43 -4.60
CA GLY A 84 -21.12 -0.39 -3.70
C GLY A 84 -20.85 -0.83 -2.26
N MET A 85 -19.60 -1.18 -1.90
CA MET A 85 -19.22 -1.52 -0.52
C MET A 85 -18.56 -0.35 0.23
N GLN A 86 -18.35 0.79 -0.42
CA GLN A 86 -17.83 1.99 0.24
C GLN A 86 -18.79 2.46 1.35
N PRO A 87 -18.27 2.95 2.50
CA PRO A 87 -19.11 3.59 3.51
C PRO A 87 -19.86 4.78 2.91
N GLY A 88 -21.19 4.83 3.03
CA GLY A 88 -22.03 5.82 2.31
C GLY A 88 -21.80 7.31 2.62
N ARG A 89 -20.91 7.63 3.56
CA ARG A 89 -20.48 8.99 3.90
C ARG A 89 -19.17 9.41 3.23
N ILE A 90 -18.42 8.45 2.71
CA ILE A 90 -17.17 8.69 1.97
C ILE A 90 -17.55 8.77 0.48
N PRO A 91 -17.07 9.79 -0.25
CA PRO A 91 -17.29 9.85 -1.68
C PRO A 91 -16.67 8.63 -2.37
N GLU A 92 -17.24 8.23 -3.50
CA GLU A 92 -16.62 7.19 -4.32
C GLU A 92 -15.21 7.63 -4.73
N LEU A 93 -14.23 6.79 -4.40
CA LEU A 93 -12.85 7.02 -4.80
C LEU A 93 -12.63 6.34 -6.15
N PRO A 94 -11.96 7.02 -7.10
CA PRO A 94 -11.56 6.37 -8.33
C PRO A 94 -10.53 5.26 -8.02
N PRO A 95 -10.31 4.32 -8.95
CA PRO A 95 -9.17 3.41 -8.82
C PRO A 95 -7.87 4.22 -8.71
N ASP A 96 -6.91 3.70 -7.97
CA ASP A 96 -5.64 4.36 -7.70
C ASP A 96 -4.45 3.44 -7.97
N ALA A 97 -3.28 4.05 -8.13
CA ALA A 97 -2.05 3.37 -8.45
C ALA A 97 -1.55 2.49 -7.29
N ASP A 98 -1.91 2.81 -6.04
CA ASP A 98 -1.50 2.06 -4.86
C ASP A 98 -2.24 0.73 -4.76
N ASP A 99 -3.57 0.79 -4.65
CA ASP A 99 -4.44 -0.37 -4.56
C ASP A 99 -4.23 -1.29 -5.76
N THR A 100 -4.09 -0.70 -6.96
CA THR A 100 -3.77 -1.47 -8.17
C THR A 100 -2.46 -2.23 -8.02
N SER A 101 -1.40 -1.58 -7.53
CA SER A 101 -0.08 -2.20 -7.43
C SER A 101 -0.02 -3.28 -6.35
N ILE A 102 -0.54 -2.97 -5.15
CA ILE A 102 -0.49 -3.91 -4.03
C ILE A 102 -1.38 -5.12 -4.27
N ILE A 103 -2.56 -4.95 -4.88
CA ILE A 103 -3.48 -6.05 -5.16
C ILE A 103 -2.94 -6.91 -6.30
N LEU A 104 -2.40 -6.33 -7.38
CA LEU A 104 -1.84 -7.12 -8.49
C LEU A 104 -0.69 -8.01 -8.02
N ILE A 105 0.22 -7.52 -7.18
CA ILE A 105 1.32 -8.33 -6.62
C ILE A 105 0.74 -9.56 -5.89
N GLU A 106 -0.27 -9.37 -5.04
CA GLU A 106 -0.87 -10.49 -4.31
C GLU A 106 -1.65 -11.43 -5.23
N MET A 107 -2.31 -10.93 -6.27
CA MET A 107 -2.98 -11.78 -7.27
C MET A 107 -1.98 -12.65 -8.04
N ILE A 108 -0.81 -12.11 -8.40
CA ILE A 108 0.24 -12.86 -9.10
C ILE A 108 0.88 -13.90 -8.19
N ARG A 109 1.27 -13.52 -6.98
CA ARG A 109 1.91 -14.41 -5.99
C ARG A 109 1.05 -15.64 -5.70
N ASN A 110 -0.26 -15.47 -5.72
CA ASN A 110 -1.23 -16.53 -5.49
C ASN A 110 -1.83 -17.12 -6.77
N GLN A 111 -1.18 -16.90 -7.92
CA GLN A 111 -1.51 -17.52 -9.22
C GLN A 111 -2.96 -17.26 -9.69
N ARG A 112 -3.56 -16.16 -9.25
CA ARG A 112 -4.90 -15.73 -9.69
C ARG A 112 -4.84 -14.97 -11.02
N ILE A 113 -3.69 -14.37 -11.31
CA ILE A 113 -3.37 -13.67 -12.56
C ILE A 113 -1.93 -14.05 -12.92
N ASP A 114 -1.65 -14.32 -14.19
CA ASP A 114 -0.28 -14.59 -14.65
C ASP A 114 0.53 -13.29 -14.85
N LYS A 115 1.87 -13.41 -14.85
CA LYS A 115 2.76 -12.25 -15.02
C LYS A 115 2.60 -11.55 -16.38
N CYS A 116 2.24 -12.25 -17.45
CA CYS A 116 2.04 -11.63 -18.77
C CYS A 116 0.82 -10.71 -18.75
N THR A 117 -0.29 -11.20 -18.21
CA THR A 117 -1.50 -10.40 -18.00
C THR A 117 -1.22 -9.19 -17.11
N ALA A 118 -0.50 -9.36 -16.00
CA ALA A 118 -0.14 -8.25 -15.12
C ALA A 118 0.75 -7.19 -15.78
N ARG A 119 1.69 -7.59 -16.66
CA ARG A 119 2.48 -6.63 -17.46
C ARG A 119 1.59 -5.80 -18.38
N MET A 120 0.65 -6.42 -19.08
CA MET A 120 -0.31 -5.69 -19.92
C MET A 120 -1.16 -4.71 -19.11
N ILE A 121 -1.57 -5.11 -17.90
CA ILE A 121 -2.28 -4.22 -16.98
C ILE A 121 -1.40 -3.04 -16.58
N ALA A 122 -0.16 -3.26 -16.13
CA ALA A 122 0.76 -2.17 -15.76
C ALA A 122 0.94 -1.16 -16.91
N HIS A 123 1.13 -1.64 -18.14
CA HIS A 123 1.23 -0.80 -19.33
C HIS A 123 -0.03 0.01 -19.64
N SER A 124 -1.20 -0.61 -19.56
CA SER A 124 -2.47 0.03 -19.97
C SER A 124 -3.14 0.85 -18.86
N VAL A 125 -2.83 0.55 -17.61
CA VAL A 125 -3.50 1.12 -16.44
C VAL A 125 -2.64 2.12 -15.69
N LEU A 126 -1.32 1.88 -15.53
CA LEU A 126 -0.46 2.75 -14.72
C LEU A 126 0.30 3.77 -15.56
N LEU A 127 0.98 3.34 -16.63
CA LEU A 127 1.82 4.23 -17.46
C LEU A 127 1.10 5.47 -18.01
N PRO A 128 -0.20 5.43 -18.37
CA PRO A 128 -0.90 6.63 -18.84
C PRO A 128 -1.10 7.70 -17.78
N TYR A 129 -0.93 7.38 -16.49
CA TYR A 129 -1.14 8.30 -15.36
C TYR A 129 0.18 8.68 -14.69
N ARG A 130 1.16 9.03 -15.52
CA ARG A 130 2.40 9.67 -15.07
C ARG A 130 2.27 11.19 -15.14
N LEU A 131 3.00 11.86 -14.28
CA LEU A 131 3.11 13.30 -14.24
C LEU A 131 3.92 13.76 -15.47
N ILE A 132 3.27 14.47 -16.39
CA ILE A 132 3.93 14.97 -17.61
C ILE A 132 4.78 16.20 -17.28
N ASP A 133 4.22 17.12 -16.50
CA ASP A 133 4.85 18.38 -16.09
C ASP A 133 4.61 18.64 -14.61
N VAL A 134 5.58 19.26 -13.95
CA VAL A 134 5.47 19.66 -12.53
C VAL A 134 4.85 21.05 -12.46
N PRO A 135 3.64 21.22 -11.88
CA PRO A 135 3.01 22.54 -11.79
C PRO A 135 3.76 23.43 -10.79
N THR A 136 3.83 24.74 -11.06
CA THR A 136 4.41 25.70 -10.12
C THR A 136 3.28 26.44 -9.36
N PRO A 137 3.32 26.48 -8.01
CA PRO A 137 4.34 25.90 -7.12
C PRO A 137 4.14 24.39 -6.87
N SER A 138 5.24 23.65 -6.75
CA SER A 138 5.29 22.26 -6.26
C SER A 138 6.45 22.07 -5.30
N PRO A 139 6.43 21.04 -4.44
CA PRO A 139 7.60 20.65 -3.67
C PRO A 139 8.79 20.34 -4.59
N PRO A 140 10.03 20.68 -4.18
CA PRO A 140 11.21 20.61 -5.05
C PRO A 140 11.65 19.18 -5.40
N TRP A 141 11.08 18.18 -4.71
CA TRP A 141 11.35 16.76 -4.95
C TRP A 141 10.43 16.14 -6.00
N VAL A 142 9.33 16.79 -6.40
CA VAL A 142 8.40 16.26 -7.41
C VAL A 142 9.04 16.31 -8.79
N ARG A 143 8.94 15.22 -9.56
CA ARG A 143 9.59 15.06 -10.87
C ARG A 143 8.61 14.61 -11.95
N PRO A 144 8.76 15.07 -13.21
CA PRO A 144 8.09 14.45 -14.35
C PRO A 144 8.41 12.95 -14.43
N GLY A 145 7.49 12.17 -14.97
CA GLY A 145 7.61 10.71 -15.09
C GLY A 145 7.09 9.95 -13.86
N ALA A 146 7.03 10.58 -12.67
CA ALA A 146 6.46 9.96 -11.49
C ALA A 146 4.96 9.64 -11.64
N PHE A 147 4.46 8.64 -10.92
CA PHE A 147 3.07 8.21 -11.04
C PHE A 147 2.14 9.07 -10.17
N LEU A 148 1.00 9.42 -10.75
CA LEU A 148 -0.09 10.08 -10.05
C LEU A 148 -0.82 9.08 -9.15
N THR A 149 -1.34 9.53 -8.01
CA THR A 149 -2.09 8.66 -7.09
C THR A 149 -3.34 8.08 -7.76
N TRP A 150 -4.21 8.92 -8.32
CA TRP A 150 -5.49 8.46 -8.87
C TRP A 150 -5.35 8.07 -10.34
N LEU A 151 -6.01 7.00 -10.78
CA LEU A 151 -6.02 6.56 -12.19
C LEU A 151 -7.10 7.30 -12.99
N ARG A 152 -7.13 8.61 -12.83
CA ARG A 152 -8.02 9.55 -13.55
C ARG A 152 -7.28 10.82 -13.96
N PRO A 153 -7.69 11.47 -15.05
CA PRO A 153 -7.22 12.81 -15.35
C PRO A 153 -7.75 13.78 -14.29
N GLY A 154 -6.99 14.83 -13.99
CA GLY A 154 -7.48 15.92 -13.13
C GLY A 154 -6.38 16.76 -12.51
N ARG A 155 -6.68 18.05 -12.34
CA ARG A 155 -5.74 19.06 -11.82
C ARG A 155 -5.35 18.85 -10.34
N PHE A 156 -6.15 18.09 -9.59
CA PHE A 156 -5.92 17.80 -8.16
C PHE A 156 -5.35 16.40 -7.93
N ASN A 157 -4.89 15.73 -8.99
CA ASN A 157 -4.22 14.46 -8.87
C ASN A 157 -2.77 14.70 -8.45
N ILE A 158 -2.43 14.26 -7.25
CA ILE A 158 -1.13 14.53 -6.64
C ILE A 158 -0.23 13.31 -6.74
N VAL A 159 1.04 13.53 -6.46
CA VAL A 159 2.04 12.48 -6.30
C VAL A 159 2.20 12.18 -4.81
N ASP A 160 2.28 10.90 -4.47
CA ASP A 160 2.53 10.40 -3.12
C ASP A 160 3.67 9.36 -3.18
N CYS A 161 4.70 9.54 -2.36
CA CYS A 161 5.89 8.70 -2.39
C CYS A 161 5.63 7.26 -1.92
N CYS A 162 4.66 7.03 -1.03
CA CYS A 162 4.28 5.69 -0.58
C CYS A 162 3.56 4.93 -1.71
N VAL A 163 2.61 5.60 -2.38
CA VAL A 163 1.94 5.06 -3.57
C VAL A 163 2.96 4.69 -4.65
N ASN A 164 3.89 5.61 -4.92
CA ASN A 164 4.92 5.41 -5.93
C ASN A 164 5.90 4.29 -5.56
N ALA A 165 6.23 4.11 -4.28
CA ALA A 165 7.03 2.96 -3.85
C ALA A 165 6.30 1.63 -4.13
N ASN A 166 4.99 1.55 -3.92
CA ASN A 166 4.21 0.35 -4.28
C ASN A 166 4.12 0.15 -5.81
N VAL A 167 4.03 1.21 -6.61
CA VAL A 167 4.14 1.12 -8.09
C VAL A 167 5.48 0.55 -8.50
N ILE A 168 6.58 1.05 -7.93
CA ILE A 168 7.93 0.55 -8.21
C ILE A 168 8.10 -0.91 -7.77
N ALA A 169 7.47 -1.31 -6.65
CA ALA A 169 7.41 -2.71 -6.25
C ALA A 169 6.78 -3.58 -7.35
N LEU A 170 5.63 -3.18 -7.90
CA LEU A 170 4.96 -3.92 -8.98
C LEU A 170 5.84 -3.98 -10.24
N LEU A 171 6.35 -2.84 -10.71
CA LEU A 171 7.16 -2.77 -11.94
C LEU A 171 8.40 -3.66 -11.82
N SER A 172 9.12 -3.58 -10.70
CA SER A 172 10.26 -4.44 -10.44
C SER A 172 9.88 -5.92 -10.37
N TYR A 173 8.78 -6.26 -9.68
CA TYR A 173 8.31 -7.64 -9.56
C TYR A 173 7.95 -8.28 -10.93
N LEU A 174 7.55 -7.44 -11.87
CA LEU A 174 7.26 -7.80 -13.26
C LEU A 174 8.50 -7.72 -14.18
N GLY A 175 9.66 -7.25 -13.70
CA GLY A 175 10.84 -7.02 -14.54
C GLY A 175 10.57 -5.97 -15.63
N LEU A 176 9.99 -4.84 -15.22
CA LEU A 176 9.64 -3.69 -16.04
C LEU A 176 10.40 -2.43 -15.57
N ASP A 177 11.64 -2.62 -15.12
CA ASP A 177 12.54 -1.58 -14.62
C ASP A 177 13.10 -0.67 -15.72
N ASP A 178 12.92 -1.06 -16.99
CA ASP A 178 13.28 -0.28 -18.18
C ASP A 178 12.17 0.69 -18.64
N LEU A 179 10.98 0.63 -18.02
CA LEU A 179 9.87 1.50 -18.39
C LEU A 179 10.07 2.95 -17.93
N GLU A 180 9.62 3.88 -18.77
CA GLU A 180 9.58 5.28 -18.41
C GLU A 180 8.75 5.50 -17.13
N GLY A 181 9.27 6.31 -16.22
CA GLY A 181 8.70 6.54 -14.91
C GLY A 181 9.35 5.68 -13.82
N PHE A 182 10.02 4.57 -14.14
CA PHE A 182 10.66 3.74 -13.11
C PHE A 182 11.79 4.52 -12.41
N ASN A 183 12.81 4.95 -13.16
CA ASN A 183 13.97 5.64 -12.60
C ASN A 183 13.59 7.02 -12.05
N GLU A 184 12.73 7.76 -12.75
CA GLU A 184 12.26 9.08 -12.31
C GLU A 184 11.56 9.01 -10.97
N THR A 185 10.78 7.96 -10.74
CA THR A 185 10.09 7.74 -9.47
C THR A 185 11.05 7.34 -8.36
N CYS A 186 12.03 6.48 -8.63
CA CYS A 186 13.08 6.14 -7.65
C CYS A 186 13.87 7.38 -7.22
N GLU A 187 14.30 8.21 -8.17
CA GLU A 187 14.99 9.46 -7.90
C GLU A 187 14.10 10.42 -7.10
N MET A 188 12.84 10.58 -7.49
CA MET A 188 11.87 11.41 -6.78
C MET A 188 11.70 11.00 -5.32
N ILE A 189 11.61 9.69 -5.05
CA ILE A 189 11.50 9.14 -3.70
C ILE A 189 12.75 9.51 -2.90
N GLU A 190 13.95 9.27 -3.45
CA GLU A 190 15.20 9.56 -2.77
C GLU A 190 15.35 11.06 -2.44
N ASP A 191 15.04 11.93 -3.41
CA ASP A 191 15.09 13.37 -3.22
C ASP A 191 14.06 13.87 -2.22
N GLY A 192 12.87 13.28 -2.21
CA GLY A 192 11.84 13.57 -1.20
C GLY A 192 12.35 13.26 0.21
N ILE A 193 12.97 12.09 0.39
CA ILE A 193 13.57 11.67 1.66
C ILE A 193 14.68 12.64 2.06
N ARG A 194 15.64 12.95 1.16
CA ARG A 194 16.74 13.90 1.43
C ARG A 194 16.23 15.30 1.77
N TRP A 195 15.25 15.79 1.01
CA TRP A 195 14.64 17.10 1.24
C TRP A 195 13.97 17.19 2.61
N SER A 196 13.32 16.12 3.06
CA SER A 196 12.65 16.08 4.36
C SER A 196 13.61 16.17 5.55
N LYS A 197 14.89 15.82 5.37
CA LYS A 197 15.92 15.81 6.42
C LYS A 197 15.48 15.11 7.72
N GLY A 198 14.57 14.13 7.62
CA GLY A 198 14.00 13.45 8.78
C GLY A 198 12.96 14.24 9.58
N LEU A 199 12.61 15.47 9.19
CA LEU A 199 11.65 16.32 9.89
C LEU A 199 10.22 15.84 9.68
N SER A 200 9.52 15.48 10.77
CA SER A 200 8.18 14.87 10.73
C SER A 200 7.17 15.64 9.89
N PHE A 201 7.17 16.98 9.94
CA PHE A 201 6.25 17.80 9.14
C PHE A 201 6.54 17.62 7.63
N GLN A 202 7.81 17.68 7.22
CA GLN A 202 8.18 17.50 5.82
C GLN A 202 7.94 16.08 5.35
N THR A 203 8.24 15.07 6.17
CA THR A 203 7.90 13.66 5.88
C THR A 203 6.41 13.48 5.61
N SER A 204 5.53 14.13 6.39
CA SER A 204 4.09 14.04 6.18
C SER A 204 3.62 14.61 4.84
N THR A 205 4.41 15.49 4.21
CA THR A 205 4.11 16.02 2.87
C THR A 205 4.54 15.09 1.73
N LEU A 206 5.41 14.11 2.00
CA LEU A 206 5.80 13.09 1.02
C LEU A 206 4.69 12.06 0.80
N THR A 207 3.91 11.80 1.85
CA THR A 207 2.89 10.74 1.89
C THR A 207 1.57 11.28 2.42
N PRO A 208 0.91 12.20 1.69
CA PRO A 208 -0.33 12.85 2.12
C PRO A 208 -1.46 11.87 2.49
N PHE A 209 -1.46 10.64 1.93
CA PHE A 209 -2.45 9.60 2.26
C PHE A 209 -1.99 8.61 3.34
N TYR A 210 -0.76 8.72 3.84
CA TYR A 210 -0.22 7.80 4.86
C TYR A 210 0.31 8.61 6.04
N PRO A 211 -0.53 8.88 7.05
CA PRO A 211 -0.17 9.78 8.14
C PRO A 211 0.99 9.27 8.99
N HIS A 212 1.17 7.94 9.07
CA HIS A 212 2.28 7.34 9.80
C HIS A 212 3.43 6.99 8.85
N ARG A 213 4.63 7.56 9.09
CA ARG A 213 5.83 7.35 8.25
C ARG A 213 6.23 5.88 8.07
N ALA A 214 5.86 5.00 9.00
CA ALA A 214 6.17 3.57 8.89
C ALA A 214 5.53 2.92 7.65
N GLU A 215 4.37 3.41 7.18
CA GLU A 215 3.75 2.88 5.96
C GLU A 215 4.64 3.12 4.74
N PHE A 216 5.28 4.29 4.67
CA PHE A 216 6.25 4.58 3.62
C PHE A 216 7.49 3.67 3.70
N VAL A 217 7.99 3.43 4.91
CA VAL A 217 9.09 2.49 5.15
C VAL A 217 8.72 1.08 4.68
N TYR A 218 7.52 0.60 5.02
CA TYR A 218 7.04 -0.71 4.59
C TYR A 218 6.86 -0.80 3.06
N ALA A 219 6.42 0.28 2.40
CA ALA A 219 6.29 0.31 0.96
C ALA A 219 7.67 0.24 0.27
N VAL A 220 8.66 0.98 0.77
CA VAL A 220 10.04 0.94 0.23
C VAL A 220 10.73 -0.39 0.49
N ASP A 221 10.62 -0.94 1.71
CA ASP A 221 11.16 -2.27 2.04
C ASP A 221 10.56 -3.35 1.14
N HIS A 222 9.25 -3.30 0.90
CA HIS A 222 8.57 -4.21 0.00
C HIS A 222 8.99 -4.02 -1.47
N ALA A 223 9.24 -2.79 -1.92
CA ALA A 223 9.74 -2.55 -3.27
C ALA A 223 11.13 -3.18 -3.48
N ILE A 224 12.02 -3.07 -2.49
CA ILE A 224 13.33 -3.73 -2.50
C ILE A 224 13.17 -5.25 -2.52
N GLU A 225 12.27 -5.81 -1.70
CA GLU A 225 11.93 -7.24 -1.73
C GLU A 225 11.46 -7.70 -3.13
N CYS A 226 10.70 -6.86 -3.82
CA CYS A 226 10.24 -7.10 -5.19
C CYS A 226 11.34 -6.88 -6.26
N GLY A 227 12.55 -6.51 -5.85
CA GLY A 227 13.74 -6.40 -6.70
C GLY A 227 14.19 -4.97 -7.03
N ALA A 228 13.53 -3.93 -6.49
CA ALA A 228 13.83 -2.54 -6.81
C ALA A 228 15.06 -2.04 -6.04
N LYS A 229 16.25 -2.54 -6.44
CA LYS A 229 17.53 -2.25 -5.77
C LYS A 229 17.89 -0.77 -5.75
N GLN A 230 17.37 0.01 -6.70
CA GLN A 230 17.52 1.46 -6.77
C GLN A 230 17.00 2.17 -5.50
N LEU A 231 16.10 1.54 -4.74
CA LEU A 231 15.57 2.09 -3.50
C LEU A 231 16.37 1.71 -2.24
N GLU A 232 17.45 0.91 -2.36
CA GLU A 232 18.29 0.53 -1.20
C GLU A 232 18.89 1.75 -0.49
N GLU A 233 19.35 2.75 -1.26
CA GLU A 233 19.87 4.00 -0.71
C GLU A 233 18.77 4.81 -0.02
N SER A 234 17.58 4.88 -0.61
CA SER A 234 16.40 5.49 0.00
C SER A 234 16.09 4.85 1.36
N PHE A 235 16.08 3.51 1.44
CA PHE A 235 15.85 2.79 2.69
C PHE A 235 16.95 3.05 3.73
N ARG A 236 18.22 3.12 3.30
CA ARG A 236 19.34 3.50 4.18
C ARG A 236 19.14 4.90 4.76
N LEU A 237 18.76 5.88 3.95
CA LEU A 237 18.47 7.25 4.41
C LEU A 237 17.31 7.28 5.41
N MET A 238 16.23 6.53 5.17
CA MET A 238 15.11 6.41 6.12
C MET A 238 15.59 5.87 7.47
N ARG A 239 16.49 4.86 7.46
CA ARG A 239 17.09 4.32 8.68
C ARG A 239 17.97 5.35 9.39
N ASP A 240 18.80 6.07 8.65
CA ASP A 240 19.71 7.08 9.20
C ASP A 240 18.93 8.27 9.80
N PHE A 241 17.73 8.57 9.28
CA PHE A 241 16.78 9.52 9.88
C PHE A 241 15.91 8.93 11.02
N GLY A 242 16.12 7.67 11.39
CA GLY A 242 15.43 7.02 12.50
C GLY A 242 13.98 6.60 12.20
N TRP A 243 13.59 6.47 10.93
CA TRP A 243 12.21 6.10 10.56
C TRP A 243 11.92 4.61 10.74
N VAL A 244 12.96 3.77 10.61
CA VAL A 244 12.86 2.30 10.66
C VAL A 244 12.81 1.76 12.09
N GLN A 245 13.36 2.50 13.06
CA GLN A 245 13.40 2.10 14.47
C GLN A 245 12.40 2.92 15.28
N CYS A 246 11.15 2.47 15.33
CA CYS A 246 10.22 2.90 16.38
C CYS A 246 9.69 1.67 17.12
N ASN A 247 10.59 1.03 17.88
CA ASN A 247 10.21 0.04 18.90
C ASN A 247 9.32 0.65 19.99
N GLU A 248 9.35 1.99 20.16
CA GLU A 248 8.45 2.73 21.06
C GLU A 248 6.97 2.67 20.64
N ASP A 249 6.68 2.33 19.37
CA ASP A 249 5.30 2.31 18.89
C ASP A 249 4.66 0.90 18.91
N ILE A 250 5.33 -0.13 19.44
CA ILE A 250 4.80 -1.51 19.49
C ILE A 250 3.65 -1.63 20.52
N GLU A 251 3.56 -0.70 21.48
CA GLU A 251 2.59 -0.80 22.59
C GLU A 251 1.20 -0.24 22.29
N ASN A 252 0.93 0.36 21.12
CA ASN A 252 -0.43 0.85 20.79
C ASN A 252 -0.75 0.79 19.29
N SER A 253 -1.22 -0.35 18.79
CA SER A 253 -1.81 -0.48 17.44
C SER A 253 -2.97 0.49 17.17
N GLU A 254 -3.70 0.90 18.22
CA GLU A 254 -4.74 1.95 18.13
C GLU A 254 -4.20 3.35 17.79
N LYS A 255 -2.88 3.55 17.75
CA LYS A 255 -2.23 4.85 17.48
C LYS A 255 -1.51 4.91 16.14
N LYS A 256 -1.50 3.82 15.34
CA LYS A 256 -0.82 3.78 14.05
C LYS A 256 -1.81 3.85 12.89
N PRO A 257 -2.04 5.04 12.32
CA PRO A 257 -2.87 5.15 11.14
C PRO A 257 -2.15 4.52 9.94
N ILE A 258 -2.85 3.63 9.23
CA ILE A 258 -2.33 2.90 8.06
C ILE A 258 -2.62 3.61 6.74
N CYS A 259 -3.64 4.46 6.71
CA CYS A 259 -4.05 5.27 5.57
C CYS A 259 -4.92 6.42 6.07
N GLY A 260 -5.05 7.49 5.29
CA GLY A 260 -5.87 8.64 5.60
C GLY A 260 -6.35 9.33 4.33
N ASN A 261 -7.48 10.01 4.45
CA ASN A 261 -7.95 10.88 3.40
C ASN A 261 -7.36 12.28 3.60
N ALA A 262 -6.41 12.65 2.74
CA ALA A 262 -5.74 13.95 2.74
C ALA A 262 -6.70 15.15 2.66
N TYR A 263 -7.95 14.94 2.24
CA TYR A 263 -8.93 16.00 1.96
C TYR A 263 -10.06 16.09 2.99
N VAL A 264 -10.43 14.99 3.65
CA VAL A 264 -11.68 14.90 4.44
C VAL A 264 -11.46 14.48 5.89
N GLY A 265 -10.21 14.23 6.30
CA GLY A 265 -9.83 13.99 7.69
C GLY A 265 -10.24 12.63 8.27
N ASP A 266 -10.67 11.70 7.41
CA ASP A 266 -10.90 10.31 7.78
C ASP A 266 -9.56 9.57 7.84
N VAL A 267 -9.36 8.73 8.87
CA VAL A 267 -8.10 8.03 9.11
C VAL A 267 -8.37 6.57 9.44
N TRP A 268 -7.66 5.66 8.78
CA TRP A 268 -7.79 4.22 8.93
C TRP A 268 -6.74 3.67 9.88
N TYR A 269 -7.16 2.73 10.72
CA TYR A 269 -6.31 1.95 11.63
C TYR A 269 -6.61 0.48 11.42
N SER A 270 -5.62 -0.40 11.58
CA SER A 270 -5.86 -1.83 11.51
C SER A 270 -4.98 -2.58 12.50
N GLN A 271 -5.57 -2.92 13.63
CA GLN A 271 -4.91 -3.80 14.62
C GLN A 271 -4.56 -5.15 14.00
N ILE A 272 -5.40 -5.66 13.10
CA ILE A 272 -5.16 -6.97 12.48
C ILE A 272 -3.95 -6.95 11.55
N LEU A 273 -3.73 -5.85 10.83
CA LEU A 273 -2.53 -5.65 10.03
C LEU A 273 -1.27 -5.57 10.90
N ASP A 274 -1.32 -4.84 12.01
CA ASP A 274 -0.19 -4.76 12.94
C ASP A 274 0.18 -6.12 13.53
N ILE A 275 -0.82 -6.91 13.93
CA ILE A 275 -0.61 -8.27 14.44
C ILE A 275 -0.06 -9.17 13.31
N ALA A 276 -0.58 -9.06 12.09
CA ALA A 276 -0.08 -9.82 10.95
C ALA A 276 1.39 -9.49 10.62
N ARG A 277 1.76 -8.20 10.63
CA ARG A 277 3.15 -7.74 10.44
C ARG A 277 4.07 -8.28 11.53
N LYS A 278 3.64 -8.22 12.79
CA LYS A 278 4.39 -8.78 13.92
C LYS A 278 4.60 -10.28 13.76
N PHE A 279 3.54 -11.02 13.42
CA PHE A 279 3.59 -12.46 13.22
C PHE A 279 4.46 -12.88 12.04
N GLY A 280 4.38 -12.16 10.91
CA GLY A 280 5.17 -12.45 9.71
C GLY A 280 6.67 -12.20 9.86
N ASN A 281 7.07 -11.30 10.78
CA ASN A 281 8.46 -10.94 11.03
C ASN A 281 9.15 -11.81 12.10
N VAL A 282 8.45 -12.75 12.74
CA VAL A 282 9.10 -13.69 13.68
C VAL A 282 9.86 -14.75 12.87
N PRO A 283 11.17 -14.98 13.12
CA PRO A 283 11.90 -16.09 12.53
C PRO A 283 11.20 -17.40 12.87
N LYS A 284 10.66 -18.09 11.86
CA LYS A 284 9.92 -19.34 12.07
C LYS A 284 10.91 -20.49 12.17
N ASN A 285 11.20 -20.93 13.39
CA ASN A 285 11.82 -22.23 13.64
C ASN A 285 10.70 -23.27 13.71
N LEU A 286 10.29 -23.80 12.56
CA LEU A 286 9.39 -24.95 12.46
C LEU A 286 10.09 -26.10 11.76
#